data_AF-A0A5R2MSY4-F1
#
_entry.id   AF-A0A5R2MSY4-F1
#
_cell.length_a   1.000
_cell.length_b   1.000
_cell.length_c   1.000
_cell.angle_alpha   90.00
_cell.angle_beta   90.00
_cell.angle_gamma   90.00
#
_symmetry.space_group_name_H-M   'P 1'
#
loop_
_entity.id
_entity.type
_entity.pdbx_description
1 polymer ?
#
loop_
_entity_poly.entity_id
_entity_poly.type
_entity_poly.pdbx_seq_one_letter_code
_entity_poly.pdbx_strand_id
1 'polypeptide(L)'
;WIGKYFYRVRTGEELVEKGVFTEAEYREFQKAEDFLWAVRCHMHFLTGKAEERLHFDIQREIAERLGYTTHPGLSAVERFMKHYFLVAKDVGDLTR
;
A
#
# COMPACT_ATOMS: atom_id res chain seq x y z
N TRP A 1 0.63 -5.60 -8.89
CA TRP A 1 1.23 -6.89 -8.53
C TRP A 1 0.33 -7.74 -7.64
N ILE A 2 -0.22 -7.21 -6.52
CA ILE A 2 -1.05 -8.00 -5.60
C ILE A 2 -2.35 -8.46 -6.30
N GLY A 3 -3.06 -7.58 -7.02
CA GLY A 3 -4.31 -7.95 -7.68
C GLY A 3 -4.15 -8.97 -8.81
N LYS A 4 -3.10 -8.81 -9.64
CA LYS A 4 -2.75 -9.77 -10.71
C LYS A 4 -2.34 -11.13 -10.16
N TYR A 5 -1.63 -11.16 -9.03
CA TYR A 5 -1.09 -12.40 -8.46
C TYR A 5 -2.17 -13.20 -7.72
N PHE A 6 -3.09 -12.53 -7.03
CA PHE A 6 -4.16 -13.20 -6.29
C PHE A 6 -5.28 -13.74 -7.19
N TYR A 7 -5.73 -12.96 -8.18
CA TYR A 7 -6.92 -13.31 -8.96
C TYR A 7 -6.65 -13.85 -10.38
N ARG A 8 -5.37 -13.99 -10.77
CA ARG A 8 -4.95 -14.48 -12.11
C ARG A 8 -5.57 -13.74 -13.31
N VAL A 9 -6.15 -12.57 -13.10
CA VAL A 9 -6.73 -11.72 -14.16
C VAL A 9 -5.69 -10.75 -14.70
N ARG A 10 -5.86 -10.38 -15.97
CA ARG A 10 -4.94 -9.50 -16.68
C ARG A 10 -5.18 -8.02 -16.36
N THR A 11 -6.41 -7.67 -15.98
CA THR A 11 -6.86 -6.33 -15.59
C THR A 11 -7.84 -6.45 -14.43
N GLY A 12 -8.05 -5.38 -13.65
CA GLY A 12 -9.02 -5.44 -12.56
C GLY A 12 -10.47 -5.17 -12.98
N GLU A 13 -10.70 -4.65 -14.19
CA GLU A 13 -12.03 -4.59 -14.82
C GLU A 13 -12.64 -6.00 -14.96
N GLU A 14 -11.83 -7.00 -15.30
CA GLU A 14 -12.26 -8.41 -15.34
C GLU A 14 -12.73 -8.93 -13.95
N LEU A 15 -12.33 -8.32 -12.84
CA LEU A 15 -12.77 -8.72 -11.49
C LEU A 15 -14.14 -8.17 -11.14
N VAL A 16 -14.42 -6.95 -11.59
CA VAL A 16 -15.75 -6.35 -11.44
C VAL A 16 -16.75 -7.09 -12.32
N GLU A 17 -16.38 -7.40 -13.57
CA GLU A 17 -17.24 -8.17 -14.49
C GLU A 17 -17.54 -9.59 -13.99
N LYS A 18 -16.60 -10.22 -13.28
CA LYS A 18 -16.79 -11.55 -12.67
C LYS A 18 -17.51 -11.50 -11.31
N GLY A 19 -17.91 -10.32 -10.84
CA GLY A 19 -18.60 -10.13 -9.57
C GLY A 19 -17.74 -10.39 -8.32
N VAL A 20 -16.41 -10.38 -8.47
CA VAL A 20 -15.46 -10.58 -7.37
C VAL A 20 -15.35 -9.31 -6.53
N PHE A 21 -15.46 -8.15 -7.18
CA PHE A 21 -15.52 -6.85 -6.53
C PHE A 21 -16.71 -6.05 -7.07
N THR A 22 -17.28 -5.22 -6.21
CA THR A 22 -18.01 -4.03 -6.65
C THR A 22 -17.04 -2.99 -7.20
N GLU A 23 -17.53 -2.06 -8.03
CA GLU A 23 -16.75 -0.94 -8.53
C GLU A 23 -16.12 -0.10 -7.39
N ALA A 24 -16.81 0.02 -6.25
CA ALA A 24 -16.31 0.74 -5.09
C ALA A 24 -15.12 0.01 -4.43
N GLU A 25 -15.28 -1.29 -4.15
CA GLU A 25 -14.21 -2.13 -3.59
C GLU A 25 -13.00 -2.19 -4.52
N TYR A 26 -13.22 -2.23 -5.84
CA TYR A 26 -12.14 -2.20 -6.81
C TYR A 26 -11.34 -0.89 -6.77
N ARG A 27 -12.02 0.25 -6.62
CA ARG A 27 -11.34 1.55 -6.46
C ARG A 27 -10.57 1.66 -5.15
N GLU A 28 -11.09 1.10 -4.07
CA GLU A 28 -10.39 1.03 -2.79
C GLU A 28 -9.13 0.16 -2.91
N PHE A 29 -9.27 -1.00 -3.55
CA PHE A 29 -8.16 -1.89 -3.85
C PHE A 29 -7.07 -1.22 -4.70
N GLN A 30 -7.45 -0.48 -5.75
CA GLN A 30 -6.49 0.26 -6.58
C GLN A 30 -5.71 1.30 -5.77
N LYS A 31 -6.39 2.12 -4.97
CA LYS A 31 -5.74 3.11 -4.11
C LYS A 31 -4.76 2.47 -3.13
N ALA A 32 -5.15 1.34 -2.57
CA ALA A 32 -4.31 0.57 -1.67
C ALA A 32 -3.07 0.01 -2.38
N GLU A 33 -3.24 -0.55 -3.58
CA GLU A 33 -2.15 -1.06 -4.40
C GLU A 33 -1.17 0.06 -4.79
N ASP A 34 -1.66 1.22 -5.22
CA ASP A 34 -0.85 2.39 -5.57
C ASP A 34 -0.01 2.87 -4.38
N PHE A 35 -0.62 2.94 -3.19
CA PHE A 35 0.07 3.33 -1.98
C PHE A 35 1.19 2.34 -1.60
N LEU A 36 0.88 1.04 -1.56
CA LEU A 36 1.86 0.01 -1.22
C LEU A 36 2.99 -0.05 -2.26
N TRP A 37 2.66 0.20 -3.54
CA TRP A 37 3.65 0.30 -4.60
C TRP A 37 4.60 1.48 -4.39
N ALA A 38 4.07 2.67 -4.07
CA ALA A 38 4.87 3.85 -3.79
C ALA A 38 5.83 3.60 -2.61
N VAL A 39 5.33 3.03 -1.51
CA VAL A 39 6.15 2.65 -0.35
C VAL A 39 7.31 1.74 -0.76
N ARG A 40 7.02 0.68 -1.53
CA ARG A 40 8.04 -0.26 -1.98
C ARG A 40 9.08 0.38 -2.90
N CYS A 41 8.64 1.22 -3.84
CA CYS A 41 9.57 1.99 -4.69
C CYS A 41 10.50 2.86 -3.84
N HIS A 42 9.98 3.59 -2.86
CA HIS A 42 10.81 4.38 -1.96
C HIS A 42 11.80 3.54 -1.15
N MET A 43 11.40 2.34 -0.69
CA MET A 43 12.31 1.41 -0.01
C MET A 43 13.45 0.94 -0.91
N HIS A 44 13.16 0.60 -2.16
CA HIS A 44 14.18 0.22 -3.12
C HIS A 44 15.15 1.37 -3.43
N PHE A 45 14.62 2.57 -3.65
CA PHE A 45 15.45 3.75 -3.90
C PHE A 45 16.29 4.16 -2.70
N LEU A 46 15.76 4.01 -1.48
CA LEU A 46 16.48 4.35 -0.26
C LEU A 46 17.60 3.35 0.04
N THR A 47 17.35 2.05 -0.17
CA THR A 47 18.30 0.99 0.20
C THR A 47 19.25 0.59 -0.93
N GLY A 48 18.97 0.98 -2.17
CA GLY A 48 19.75 0.60 -3.35
C GLY A 48 19.63 -0.88 -3.72
N LYS A 49 18.65 -1.60 -3.15
CA LYS A 49 18.41 -3.04 -3.35
C LYS A 49 16.90 -3.32 -3.39
N ALA A 50 16.53 -4.52 -3.81
CA ALA A 50 15.15 -5.01 -3.74
C ALA A 50 14.74 -5.33 -2.29
N GLU A 51 14.70 -4.30 -1.43
CA GLU A 51 14.20 -4.41 -0.07
C GLU A 51 12.67 -4.52 -0.07
N GLU A 52 12.15 -5.54 0.59
CA GLU A 52 10.71 -5.86 0.66
C GLU A 52 10.19 -5.79 2.10
N ARG A 53 11.05 -5.48 3.08
CA ARG A 53 10.68 -5.36 4.50
C ARG A 53 10.82 -3.92 5.00
N LEU A 54 9.72 -3.38 5.53
CA LEU A 54 9.68 -2.03 6.08
C LEU A 54 10.24 -1.99 7.51
N HIS A 55 11.57 -2.01 7.61
CA HIS A 55 12.30 -1.98 8.88
C HIS A 55 12.15 -0.64 9.63
N PHE A 56 12.24 -0.67 10.96
CA PHE A 56 12.06 0.53 11.81
C PHE A 56 13.02 1.67 11.49
N ASP A 57 14.25 1.35 11.09
CA ASP A 57 15.30 2.30 10.73
C ASP A 57 14.98 3.10 9.46
N ILE A 58 14.28 2.51 8.50
CA ILE A 58 13.90 3.18 7.25
C ILE A 58 12.52 3.86 7.32
N GLN A 59 11.65 3.48 8.26
CA GLN A 59 10.28 4.01 8.33
C GLN A 59 10.19 5.53 8.41
N ARG A 60 11.10 6.19 9.14
CA ARG A 60 11.11 7.65 9.30
C ARG A 60 11.42 8.37 7.99
N GLU A 61 12.49 7.94 7.31
CA GLU A 61 12.89 8.50 6.01
C GLU A 61 11.82 8.26 4.93
N ILE A 62 11.19 7.08 4.93
CA ILE A 62 10.08 6.78 4.01
C ILE A 62 8.87 7.68 4.28
N ALA A 63 8.53 7.92 5.56
CA ALA A 63 7.44 8.82 5.92
C ALA A 63 7.68 10.25 5.39
N GLU A 64 8.90 10.76 5.54
CA GLU A 64 9.27 12.09 5.04
C GLU A 64 9.23 12.16 3.50
N ARG A 65 9.78 11.16 2.81
CA ARG A 65 9.73 11.07 1.34
C ARG A 65 8.31 11.00 0.76
N LEU A 66 7.39 10.39 1.51
CA LEU A 66 5.97 10.32 1.16
C LEU A 66 5.18 11.56 1.61
N GLY A 67 5.85 12.58 2.16
CA GLY A 67 5.23 13.85 2.54
C GLY A 67 4.43 13.79 3.84
N TYR A 68 4.63 12.80 4.69
CA TYR A 68 4.00 12.79 6.01
C TYR A 68 4.62 13.87 6.90
N THR A 69 3.76 14.67 7.50
CA THR A 69 4.13 15.72 8.45
C THR A 69 3.66 15.38 9.85
N THR A 70 4.41 15.84 10.85
CA THR A 70 4.04 15.74 12.27
C THR A 70 2.81 16.59 12.55
N HIS A 71 1.90 16.07 13.38
CA HIS A 71 0.74 16.77 13.91
C HIS A 71 0.81 16.74 15.45
N PRO A 72 0.08 17.64 16.16
CA PRO A 72 -0.01 17.54 17.62
C PRO A 72 -0.41 16.14 18.06
N GLY A 73 0.45 15.47 18.84
CA GLY A 73 0.23 14.12 19.36
C GLY A 73 0.62 12.95 18.46
N LEU A 74 1.04 13.17 17.20
CA LEU A 74 1.52 12.10 16.32
C LEU A 74 2.67 12.57 15.41
N SER A 75 3.79 11.87 15.47
CA SER A 75 4.91 12.06 14.55
C SER A 75 4.56 11.65 13.11
N ALA A 76 5.30 12.18 12.13
CA ALA A 76 5.19 11.79 10.74
C ALA A 76 5.27 10.26 10.54
N VAL A 77 6.19 9.59 11.24
CA VAL A 77 6.38 8.13 11.15
C VAL A 77 5.21 7.36 11.74
N GLU A 78 4.63 7.80 12.86
CA GLU A 78 3.44 7.16 13.44
C GLU A 78 2.22 7.30 12.53
N ARG A 79 2.05 8.47 11.91
CA ARG A 79 0.98 8.70 10.93
C ARG A 79 1.15 7.81 9.70
N PHE A 80 2.38 7.72 9.18
CA PHE A 80 2.71 6.83 8.07
C PHE A 80 2.42 5.37 8.43
N MET A 81 2.94 4.88 9.56
CA MET A 81 2.74 3.50 9.98
C MET A 81 1.26 3.19 10.22
N LYS A 82 0.49 4.11 10.81
CA LYS A 82 -0.96 3.96 10.94
C LYS A 82 -1.65 3.80 9.59
N HIS A 83 -1.36 4.67 8.62
CA HIS A 83 -1.95 4.55 7.29
C HIS A 83 -1.52 3.25 6.58
N TYR A 84 -0.24 2.89 6.68
CA TYR A 84 0.29 1.64 6.13
C TYR A 84 -0.44 0.41 6.69
N PHE A 85 -0.63 0.33 8.00
CA PHE A 85 -1.35 -0.80 8.62
C PHE A 85 -2.82 -0.85 8.22
N LEU A 86 -3.50 0.30 8.10
CA LEU A 86 -4.89 0.34 7.63
C LEU A 86 -4.99 -0.16 6.19
N VAL A 87 -4.16 0.35 5.28
CA VAL A 87 -4.16 -0.08 3.88
C VAL A 87 -3.85 -1.57 3.73
N ALA A 88 -2.84 -2.08 4.45
CA ALA A 88 -2.49 -3.50 4.40
C ALA A 88 -3.63 -4.40 4.94
N LYS A 89 -4.36 -3.93 5.96
CA LYS A 89 -5.53 -4.62 6.49
C LYS A 89 -6.67 -4.62 5.47
N ASP A 90 -6.99 -3.47 4.89
CA ASP A 90 -8.09 -3.33 3.92
C ASP A 90 -7.88 -4.25 2.70
N VAL A 91 -6.65 -4.33 2.19
CA VAL A 91 -6.28 -5.29 1.12
C VAL A 91 -6.48 -6.73 1.57
N GLY A 92 -6.11 -7.07 2.81
CA GLY A 92 -6.30 -8.41 3.36
C GLY A 92 -7.78 -8.79 3.54
N ASP A 93 -8.62 -7.83 3.89
CA ASP A 93 -10.07 -8.02 4.05
C ASP A 93 -10.75 -8.18 2.68
N LEU A 94 -10.30 -7.44 1.65
CA LEU A 94 -10.80 -7.52 0.28
C LEU A 94 -10.38 -8.79 -0.48
N THR A 95 -9.35 -9.50 -0.02
CA THR A 95 -8.81 -10.70 -0.71
C THR A 95 -9.17 -12.03 -0.05
N ARG A 96 -10.17 -12.04 0.83
CA ARG A 96 -10.63 -13.23 1.58
C ARG A 96 -11.76 -14.00 0.92
#